data_AF-A0A521XGH1-F1
#
_entry.id   AF-A0A521XGH1-F1
#
_cell.length_a   1.000
_cell.length_b   1.000
_cell.length_c   1.000
_cell.angle_alpha   90.00
_cell.angle_beta   90.00
_cell.angle_gamma   90.00
#
_symmetry.space_group_name_H-M   'P 1'
#
loop_
_entity.id
_entity.type
_entity.pdbx_description
1 polymer ?
#
loop_
_entity_poly.entity_id
_entity_poly.type
_entity_poly.pdbx_seq_one_letter_code
_entity_poly.pdbx_strand_id
1 'polypeptide(L)'
;LLVPEVTVAVWAMGGLADESLVNEIADAADHLYFDSAELDDAADGWTRAIGIANEHDLELRDLAWQRIATWRALVSQLFDNDEALAELKRLTSVTITSGGARPSAEALLIAGWLVSRLELTIADSGARADGVTATLYDGSRGVQLTIAIDAGGVPLRSLELRSPAATFALDVDATSGHMHVGETWGDATSRRTVSCPPLDDASLFGDALDGGDEPSVFIDAVNAALSLLGRTPLEVTGTPRPPA
;
A
#
# COMPACT_ATOMS: atom_id res chain seq x y z
N LEU A 1 14.59 -31.22 24.24
CA LEU A 1 13.30 -30.52 24.34
C LEU A 1 13.56 -29.13 23.79
N LEU A 2 13.41 -28.94 22.48
CA LEU A 2 13.58 -27.63 21.84
C LEU A 2 12.35 -26.80 22.18
N VAL A 3 12.57 -25.64 22.77
CA VAL A 3 11.57 -24.56 22.87
C VAL A 3 11.23 -24.17 21.42
N PRO A 4 9.97 -23.83 21.08
CA PRO A 4 9.61 -23.42 19.72
C PRO A 4 10.57 -22.34 19.24
N GLU A 5 11.06 -22.52 18.01
CA GLU A 5 12.09 -21.69 17.37
C GLU A 5 11.69 -20.20 17.46
N VAL A 6 12.60 -19.37 17.97
CA VAL A 6 12.40 -17.93 18.02
C VAL A 6 12.54 -17.42 16.59
N THR A 7 11.47 -16.86 16.03
CA THR A 7 11.49 -16.21 14.71
C THR A 7 12.62 -15.19 14.67
N VAL A 8 13.54 -15.34 13.72
CA VAL A 8 14.66 -14.42 13.50
C VAL A 8 14.26 -13.42 12.43
N ALA A 9 14.24 -12.14 12.80
CA ALA A 9 13.91 -11.05 11.91
C ALA A 9 15.14 -10.19 11.63
N VAL A 10 15.34 -9.82 10.37
CA VAL A 10 16.31 -8.78 9.96
C VAL A 10 15.55 -7.52 9.61
N TRP A 11 15.96 -6.38 10.17
CA TRP A 11 15.42 -5.08 9.79
C TRP A 11 16.50 -4.25 9.09
N ALA A 12 16.28 -3.98 7.81
CA ALA A 12 17.11 -3.10 7.00
C ALA A 12 16.79 -1.61 7.28
N MET A 13 17.13 -1.13 8.48
CA MET A 13 16.96 0.28 8.87
C MET A 13 17.78 1.22 7.98
N GLY A 14 17.16 2.27 7.41
CA GLY A 14 17.85 3.21 6.53
C GLY A 14 18.19 2.66 5.14
N GLY A 15 17.60 1.52 4.78
CA GLY A 15 17.54 1.00 3.42
C GLY A 15 18.40 -0.23 3.15
N LEU A 16 18.20 -0.80 1.95
CA LEU A 16 18.81 -2.06 1.53
C LEU A 16 20.21 -1.89 0.92
N ALA A 17 20.85 -0.72 1.10
CA ALA A 17 22.02 -0.30 0.31
C ALA A 17 23.25 -1.23 0.41
N ASP A 18 23.46 -1.89 1.55
CA ASP A 18 24.49 -2.92 1.72
C ASP A 18 23.90 -4.32 1.58
N GLU A 19 23.76 -4.77 0.34
CA GLU A 19 23.29 -6.11 -0.01
C GLU A 19 24.16 -7.21 0.62
N SER A 20 25.46 -6.96 0.81
CA SER A 20 26.36 -7.98 1.35
C SER A 20 26.09 -8.30 2.81
N LEU A 21 25.86 -7.27 3.63
CA LEU A 21 25.50 -7.44 5.04
C LEU A 21 24.12 -8.06 5.20
N VAL A 22 23.15 -7.63 4.37
CA VAL A 22 21.80 -8.21 4.40
C VAL A 22 21.84 -9.69 4.03
N ASN A 23 22.57 -10.06 2.97
CA ASN A 23 22.67 -11.44 2.52
C ASN A 23 23.39 -12.35 3.55
N GLU A 24 24.39 -11.84 4.27
CA GLU A 24 25.08 -12.60 5.32
C GLU A 24 24.15 -12.99 6.48
N ILE A 25 23.17 -12.15 6.80
CA ILE A 25 22.24 -12.38 7.91
C ILE A 25 20.93 -13.03 7.41
N ALA A 26 20.56 -12.81 6.15
CA ALA A 26 19.37 -13.36 5.51
C ALA A 26 19.32 -14.88 5.59
N ASP A 27 20.46 -15.58 5.42
CA ASP A 27 20.52 -17.05 5.53
C ASP A 27 20.07 -17.61 6.90
N ALA A 28 20.07 -16.77 7.95
CA ALA A 28 19.69 -17.15 9.30
C ALA A 28 18.35 -16.52 9.75
N ALA A 29 17.67 -15.80 8.85
CA ALA A 29 16.43 -15.08 9.14
C ALA A 29 15.22 -15.82 8.57
N ASP A 30 14.07 -15.59 9.19
CA ASP A 30 12.76 -15.98 8.66
C ASP A 30 12.11 -14.79 7.93
N HIS A 31 12.27 -13.57 8.46
CA HIS A 31 11.59 -12.37 8.00
C HIS A 31 12.57 -11.24 7.63
N LEU A 32 12.27 -10.54 6.53
CA LEU A 32 12.92 -9.30 6.13
C LEU A 32 11.97 -8.11 6.35
N TYR A 33 12.30 -7.25 7.30
CA TYR A 33 11.64 -5.97 7.53
C TYR A 33 12.39 -4.86 6.82
N PHE A 34 11.65 -4.00 6.14
CA PHE A 34 12.16 -2.78 5.53
C PHE A 34 11.05 -1.73 5.50
N ASP A 35 11.41 -0.49 5.20
CA ASP A 35 10.45 0.58 5.04
C ASP A 35 10.62 1.23 3.68
N SER A 36 9.67 1.00 2.77
CA SER A 36 9.71 1.61 1.44
C SER A 36 9.51 3.14 1.47
N ALA A 37 8.97 3.70 2.56
CA ALA A 37 8.81 5.15 2.73
C ALA A 37 10.15 5.86 3.04
N GLU A 38 11.16 5.15 3.56
CA GLU A 38 12.49 5.70 3.82
C GLU A 38 13.42 5.65 2.58
N LEU A 39 12.97 5.03 1.49
CA LEU A 39 13.77 4.85 0.28
C LEU A 39 13.55 6.00 -0.71
N ASP A 40 14.63 6.43 -1.37
CA ASP A 40 14.58 7.49 -2.40
C ASP A 40 13.67 7.13 -3.60
N ASP A 41 13.59 5.84 -3.93
CA ASP A 41 12.72 5.27 -4.94
C ASP A 41 12.12 3.95 -4.41
N ALA A 42 10.82 3.99 -4.06
CA ALA A 42 10.11 2.84 -3.54
C ALA A 42 10.06 1.66 -4.53
N ALA A 43 10.04 1.93 -5.85
CA ALA A 43 9.97 0.87 -6.87
C ALA A 43 11.28 0.07 -6.95
N ASP A 44 12.41 0.77 -6.95
CA ASP A 44 13.73 0.13 -6.89
C ASP A 44 13.90 -0.60 -5.55
N GLY A 45 13.41 0.01 -4.46
CA GLY A 45 13.34 -0.59 -3.13
C GLY A 45 12.61 -1.93 -3.09
N TRP A 46 11.36 -1.98 -3.57
CA TRP A 46 10.57 -3.21 -3.63
C TRP A 46 11.23 -4.28 -4.49
N THR A 47 11.77 -3.89 -5.65
CA THR A 47 12.47 -4.83 -6.55
C THR A 47 13.63 -5.51 -5.83
N ARG A 48 14.44 -4.73 -5.08
CA ARG A 48 15.56 -5.25 -4.30
C ARG A 48 15.10 -6.13 -3.12
N ALA A 49 14.11 -5.67 -2.36
CA ALA A 49 13.60 -6.39 -1.20
C ALA A 49 13.00 -7.75 -1.58
N ILE A 50 12.21 -7.79 -2.66
CA ILE A 50 11.62 -9.02 -3.20
C ILE A 50 12.70 -9.94 -3.78
N GLY A 51 13.73 -9.39 -4.43
CA GLY A 51 14.88 -10.16 -4.89
C GLY A 51 15.59 -10.89 -3.74
N ILE A 52 15.93 -10.17 -2.67
CA ILE A 52 16.57 -10.74 -1.47
C ILE A 52 15.66 -11.78 -0.81
N ALA A 53 14.37 -11.47 -0.66
CA ALA A 53 13.40 -12.38 -0.06
C ALA A 53 13.26 -13.68 -0.86
N ASN A 54 13.24 -13.61 -2.19
CA ASN A 54 13.20 -14.80 -3.05
C ASN A 54 14.51 -15.60 -3.02
N GLU A 55 15.66 -14.92 -2.98
CA GLU A 55 16.98 -15.57 -2.96
C GLU A 55 17.19 -16.36 -1.65
N HIS A 56 16.73 -15.82 -0.53
CA HIS A 56 16.94 -16.39 0.81
C HIS A 56 15.69 -17.03 1.44
N ASP A 57 14.58 -17.15 0.69
CA ASP A 57 13.31 -17.74 1.16
C ASP A 57 12.74 -17.05 2.41
N LEU A 58 12.75 -15.71 2.42
CA LEU A 58 12.29 -14.88 3.54
C LEU A 58 10.86 -14.38 3.37
N GLU A 59 10.12 -14.24 4.47
CA GLU A 59 8.89 -13.47 4.48
C GLU A 59 9.18 -11.96 4.49
N LEU A 60 8.68 -11.25 3.49
CA LEU A 60 8.89 -9.81 3.34
C LEU A 60 7.83 -9.01 4.12
N ARG A 61 8.28 -8.00 4.88
CA ARG A 61 7.44 -7.10 5.68
C ARG A 61 7.82 -5.64 5.42
N ASP A 62 6.92 -4.90 4.78
CA ASP A 62 7.08 -3.47 4.50
C ASP A 62 6.34 -2.63 5.56
N LEU A 63 7.04 -1.74 6.26
CA LEU A 63 6.41 -0.86 7.26
C LEU A 63 5.44 0.15 6.63
N ALA A 64 5.69 0.64 5.41
CA ALA A 64 4.75 1.51 4.72
C ALA A 64 3.42 0.78 4.42
N TRP A 65 3.47 -0.53 4.14
CA TRP A 65 2.30 -1.37 3.96
C TRP A 65 1.48 -1.53 5.25
N GLN A 66 2.17 -1.63 6.39
CA GLN A 66 1.53 -1.66 7.71
C GLN A 66 0.87 -0.32 8.04
N ARG A 67 1.54 0.81 7.73
CA ARG A 67 0.97 2.16 7.96
C ARG A 67 -0.36 2.39 7.23
N ILE A 68 -0.56 1.75 6.06
CA ILE A 68 -1.82 1.87 5.32
C ILE A 68 -2.88 0.83 5.70
N ALA A 69 -2.66 -0.01 6.72
CA ALA A 69 -3.66 -1.00 7.15
C ALA A 69 -4.99 -0.35 7.54
N THR A 70 -4.96 0.74 8.30
CA THR A 70 -6.17 1.50 8.67
C THR A 70 -6.87 2.07 7.44
N TRP A 71 -6.12 2.57 6.45
CA TRP A 71 -6.70 3.05 5.18
C TRP A 71 -7.40 1.93 4.43
N ARG A 72 -6.75 0.77 4.27
CA ARG A 72 -7.35 -0.42 3.64
C ARG A 72 -8.63 -0.84 4.35
N ALA A 73 -8.61 -0.93 5.67
CA ALA A 73 -9.77 -1.33 6.47
C ALA A 73 -10.94 -0.34 6.34
N LEU A 74 -10.68 0.97 6.38
CA LEU A 74 -11.71 2.00 6.25
C LEU A 74 -12.28 2.07 4.84
N VAL A 75 -11.45 1.87 3.80
CA VAL A 75 -11.94 1.76 2.42
C VAL A 75 -12.87 0.57 2.27
N SER A 76 -12.51 -0.60 2.79
CA SER A 76 -13.41 -1.78 2.77
C SER A 76 -14.75 -1.48 3.46
N GLN A 77 -14.72 -0.83 4.63
CA GLN A 77 -15.93 -0.51 5.39
C GLN A 77 -16.89 0.44 4.66
N LEU A 78 -16.38 1.33 3.80
CA LEU A 78 -17.25 2.20 2.98
C LEU A 78 -18.18 1.40 2.06
N PHE A 79 -17.81 0.15 1.74
CA PHE A 79 -18.52 -0.72 0.80
C PHE A 79 -19.17 -1.93 1.47
N ASP A 80 -19.37 -1.91 2.80
CA ASP A 80 -19.99 -3.00 3.56
C ASP A 80 -21.51 -3.17 3.28
N ASN A 81 -22.17 -2.15 2.73
CA ASN A 81 -23.60 -2.20 2.39
C ASN A 81 -23.83 -2.37 0.88
N ASP A 82 -24.97 -2.97 0.52
CA ASP A 82 -25.30 -3.34 -0.87
C ASP A 82 -25.34 -2.14 -1.83
N GLU A 83 -25.80 -0.97 -1.36
CA GLU A 83 -25.91 0.24 -2.19
C GLU A 83 -24.54 0.80 -2.54
N ALA A 84 -23.64 0.91 -1.55
CA ALA A 84 -22.25 1.30 -1.76
C ALA A 84 -21.51 0.29 -2.64
N LEU A 85 -21.70 -1.01 -2.39
CA LEU A 85 -21.05 -2.06 -3.19
C LEU A 85 -21.49 -2.03 -4.67
N ALA A 86 -22.76 -1.67 -4.94
CA ALA A 86 -23.22 -1.47 -6.31
C ALA A 86 -22.49 -0.29 -6.99
N GLU A 87 -22.19 0.77 -6.24
CA GLU A 87 -21.46 1.93 -6.75
C GLU A 87 -19.94 1.71 -6.87
N LEU A 88 -19.37 0.77 -6.11
CA LEU A 88 -17.97 0.34 -6.28
C LEU A 88 -17.70 -0.19 -7.70
N LYS A 89 -18.64 -0.99 -8.22
CA LYS A 89 -18.62 -1.48 -9.61
C LYS A 89 -18.92 -0.40 -10.64
N ARG A 90 -19.19 0.83 -10.19
CA ARG A 90 -19.53 2.00 -11.00
C ARG A 90 -18.57 3.16 -10.80
N LEU A 91 -17.43 2.94 -10.13
CA LEU A 91 -16.39 3.96 -9.98
C LEU A 91 -15.99 4.58 -11.32
N THR A 92 -15.88 5.90 -11.36
CA THR A 92 -15.44 6.70 -12.50
C THR A 92 -14.05 7.27 -12.27
N SER A 93 -13.70 7.54 -11.00
CA SER A 93 -12.35 8.00 -10.66
C SER A 93 -11.90 7.59 -9.26
N VAL A 94 -10.59 7.48 -9.11
CA VAL A 94 -9.86 7.35 -7.86
C VAL A 94 -8.84 8.48 -7.80
N THR A 95 -8.84 9.26 -6.73
CA THR A 95 -7.88 10.35 -6.50
C THR A 95 -7.20 10.16 -5.17
N ILE A 96 -5.88 10.08 -5.17
CA ILE A 96 -5.04 9.93 -3.99
C ILE A 96 -4.15 11.17 -3.90
N THR A 97 -4.05 11.78 -2.72
CA THR A 97 -3.13 12.89 -2.49
C THR A 97 -1.99 12.43 -1.60
N SER A 98 -0.77 12.66 -2.06
CA SER A 98 0.46 12.26 -1.39
C SER A 98 1.35 13.45 -1.08
N GLY A 99 1.96 13.44 0.10
CA GLY A 99 2.95 14.45 0.50
C GLY A 99 4.32 14.20 -0.12
N GLY A 100 5.04 15.27 -0.48
CA GLY A 100 6.47 15.21 -0.83
C GLY A 100 6.80 15.69 -2.24
N ALA A 101 7.97 15.30 -2.77
CA ALA A 101 8.42 15.68 -4.12
C ALA A 101 8.07 14.62 -5.18
N ARG A 102 7.68 13.42 -4.74
CA ARG A 102 7.29 12.25 -5.52
C ARG A 102 6.10 11.58 -4.82
N PRO A 103 5.33 10.72 -5.50
CA PRO A 103 4.34 9.90 -4.81
C PRO A 103 5.03 9.06 -3.73
N SER A 104 4.52 9.10 -2.50
CA SER A 104 5.01 8.27 -1.41
C SER A 104 4.76 6.78 -1.68
N ALA A 105 5.51 5.92 -0.96
CA ALA A 105 5.28 4.49 -0.97
C ALA A 105 3.85 4.14 -0.53
N GLU A 106 3.33 4.78 0.52
CA GLU A 106 1.97 4.56 1.04
C GLU A 106 0.91 4.88 -0.02
N ALA A 107 1.06 5.98 -0.75
CA ALA A 107 0.14 6.38 -1.82
C ALA A 107 0.19 5.42 -3.03
N LEU A 108 1.38 4.92 -3.37
CA LEU A 108 1.55 3.92 -4.41
C LEU A 108 0.97 2.56 -4.00
N LEU A 109 1.20 2.14 -2.75
CA LEU A 109 0.70 0.87 -2.21
C LEU A 109 -0.82 0.87 -2.10
N ILE A 110 -1.45 1.95 -1.64
CA ILE A 110 -2.92 2.01 -1.56
C ILE A 110 -3.55 2.04 -2.96
N ALA A 111 -2.91 2.72 -3.93
CA ALA A 111 -3.33 2.70 -5.33
C ALA A 111 -3.22 1.30 -5.92
N GLY A 112 -2.07 0.63 -5.74
CA GLY A 112 -1.83 -0.73 -6.21
C GLY A 112 -2.78 -1.75 -5.58
N TRP A 113 -3.04 -1.63 -4.27
CA TRP A 113 -4.02 -2.45 -3.57
C TRP A 113 -5.44 -2.28 -4.15
N LEU A 114 -5.87 -1.05 -4.39
CA LEU A 114 -7.18 -0.80 -5.03
C LEU A 114 -7.24 -1.40 -6.43
N VAL A 115 -6.21 -1.19 -7.25
CA VAL A 115 -6.14 -1.75 -8.61
C VAL A 115 -6.25 -3.27 -8.56
N SER A 116 -5.51 -3.94 -7.65
CA SER A 116 -5.52 -5.39 -7.56
C SER A 116 -6.82 -5.95 -6.99
N ARG A 117 -7.39 -5.35 -5.93
CA ARG A 117 -8.64 -5.81 -5.31
C ARG A 117 -9.87 -5.57 -6.17
N LEU A 118 -9.84 -4.54 -7.02
CA LEU A 118 -10.92 -4.25 -7.97
C LEU A 118 -10.72 -4.96 -9.31
N GLU A 119 -9.68 -5.78 -9.45
CA GLU A 119 -9.33 -6.52 -10.68
C GLU A 119 -9.22 -5.58 -11.90
N LEU A 120 -8.73 -4.35 -11.68
CA LEU A 120 -8.61 -3.35 -12.71
C LEU A 120 -7.31 -3.57 -13.49
N THR A 121 -7.42 -3.51 -14.82
CA THR A 121 -6.25 -3.52 -15.71
C THR A 121 -5.78 -2.10 -15.97
N ILE A 122 -4.47 -1.88 -16.04
CA ILE A 122 -3.90 -0.57 -16.35
C ILE A 122 -3.76 -0.48 -17.87
N ALA A 123 -4.60 0.33 -18.52
CA ALA A 123 -4.59 0.50 -19.97
C ALA A 123 -3.53 1.51 -20.42
N ASP A 124 -3.34 2.57 -19.63
CA ASP A 124 -2.33 3.59 -19.83
C ASP A 124 -1.93 4.20 -18.48
N SER A 125 -0.67 4.60 -18.35
CA SER A 125 -0.16 5.30 -17.16
C SER A 125 0.97 6.25 -17.53
N GLY A 126 1.09 7.35 -16.79
CA GLY A 126 2.13 8.34 -17.02
C GLY A 126 2.44 9.16 -15.77
N ALA A 127 3.74 9.24 -15.45
CA ALA A 127 4.26 10.17 -14.47
C ALA A 127 4.24 11.61 -15.03
N ARG A 128 3.88 12.55 -14.16
CA ARG A 128 3.86 14.00 -14.40
C ARG A 128 4.61 14.71 -13.28
N ALA A 129 4.87 16.00 -13.47
CA ALA A 129 5.56 16.80 -12.46
C ALA A 129 4.77 16.90 -11.14
N ASP A 130 3.45 16.77 -11.21
CA ASP A 130 2.50 16.90 -10.10
C ASP A 130 1.89 15.56 -9.64
N GLY A 131 2.38 14.42 -10.16
CA GLY A 131 1.84 13.13 -9.77
C GLY A 131 1.93 12.01 -10.80
N VAL A 132 1.06 11.02 -10.65
CA VAL A 132 0.85 9.91 -11.58
C VAL A 132 -0.60 9.93 -12.02
N THR A 133 -0.85 9.75 -13.32
CA THR A 133 -2.20 9.52 -13.83
C THR A 133 -2.25 8.24 -14.62
N ALA A 134 -3.33 7.48 -14.46
CA ALA A 134 -3.56 6.25 -15.20
C ALA A 134 -5.02 6.12 -15.62
N THR A 135 -5.24 5.48 -16.76
CA THR A 135 -6.56 4.98 -17.15
C THR A 135 -6.61 3.49 -16.83
N LEU A 136 -7.47 3.13 -15.89
CA LEU A 136 -7.75 1.77 -15.50
C LEU A 136 -8.97 1.23 -16.26
N TYR A 137 -9.10 -0.08 -16.39
CA TYR A 137 -10.17 -0.71 -17.14
C TYR A 137 -10.67 -1.97 -16.43
N ASP A 138 -11.99 -2.03 -16.19
CA ASP A 138 -12.67 -3.16 -15.53
C ASP A 138 -13.20 -4.23 -16.52
N GLY A 139 -12.82 -4.14 -17.80
CA GLY A 139 -13.36 -4.96 -18.88
C GLY A 139 -14.47 -4.27 -19.67
N SER A 140 -15.12 -3.24 -19.13
CA SER A 140 -16.25 -2.54 -19.75
C SER A 140 -16.09 -1.02 -19.83
N ARG A 141 -15.44 -0.39 -18.84
CA ARG A 141 -15.34 1.06 -18.74
C ARG A 141 -13.98 1.51 -18.19
N GLY A 142 -13.62 2.74 -18.56
CA GLY A 142 -12.43 3.40 -18.04
C GLY A 142 -12.68 4.02 -16.66
N VAL A 143 -11.75 3.81 -15.73
CA VAL A 143 -11.70 4.48 -14.42
C VAL A 143 -10.44 5.34 -14.38
N GLN A 144 -10.58 6.63 -14.08
CA GLN A 144 -9.44 7.53 -14.02
C GLN A 144 -8.76 7.45 -12.64
N LEU A 145 -7.49 7.09 -12.60
CA LEU A 145 -6.70 7.12 -11.37
C LEU A 145 -5.72 8.30 -11.41
N THR A 146 -5.67 9.07 -10.33
CA THR A 146 -4.70 10.14 -10.12
C THR A 146 -4.08 10.01 -8.74
N ILE A 147 -2.74 10.04 -8.69
CA ILE A 147 -1.96 10.18 -7.46
C ILE A 147 -1.32 11.57 -7.53
N ALA A 148 -1.93 12.55 -6.89
CA ALA A 148 -1.46 13.94 -6.86
C ALA A 148 -0.40 14.15 -5.78
N ILE A 149 0.56 15.04 -6.04
CA ILE A 149 1.63 15.39 -5.12
C ILE A 149 1.36 16.76 -4.49
N ASP A 150 1.41 16.82 -3.17
CA ASP A 150 1.33 18.03 -2.34
C ASP A 150 2.66 18.20 -1.59
N ALA A 151 3.48 19.17 -2.00
CA ALA A 151 4.86 19.32 -1.54
C ALA A 151 5.04 19.50 -0.01
N GLY A 152 3.98 19.86 0.72
CA GLY A 152 3.99 20.03 2.18
C GLY A 152 3.07 19.06 2.94
N GLY A 153 2.53 18.05 2.26
CA GLY A 153 1.60 17.09 2.85
C GLY A 153 2.28 15.97 3.64
N VAL A 154 1.45 15.12 4.26
CA VAL A 154 1.85 13.83 4.83
C VAL A 154 1.89 12.74 3.75
N PRO A 155 2.63 11.62 3.95
CA PRO A 155 2.85 10.61 2.89
C PRO A 155 1.58 10.18 2.16
N LEU A 156 0.54 9.75 2.90
CA LEU A 156 -0.81 9.53 2.38
C LEU A 156 -1.79 10.49 3.06
N ARG A 157 -2.25 11.50 2.33
CA ARG A 157 -3.10 12.57 2.87
C ARG A 157 -4.59 12.32 2.66
N SER A 158 -4.97 11.91 1.46
CA SER A 158 -6.37 11.66 1.14
C SER A 158 -6.54 10.61 0.06
N LEU A 159 -7.72 10.00 0.07
CA LEU A 159 -8.18 9.03 -0.91
C LEU A 159 -9.66 9.30 -1.18
N GLU A 160 -9.99 9.56 -2.43
CA GLU A 160 -11.35 9.83 -2.89
C GLU A 160 -11.73 8.85 -4.01
N LEU A 161 -12.87 8.20 -3.85
CA LEU A 161 -13.47 7.31 -4.84
C LEU A 161 -14.79 7.93 -5.30
N ARG A 162 -14.97 8.12 -6.61
CA ARG A 162 -16.20 8.70 -7.18
C ARG A 162 -16.92 7.72 -8.05
N SER A 163 -18.23 7.72 -7.97
CA SER A 163 -19.16 7.06 -8.89
C SER A 163 -20.21 8.06 -9.39
N PRO A 164 -21.13 7.68 -10.29
CA PRO A 164 -22.20 8.58 -10.74
C PRO A 164 -23.15 9.04 -9.63
N ALA A 165 -23.37 8.21 -8.60
CA ALA A 165 -24.32 8.50 -7.53
C ALA A 165 -23.64 8.93 -6.23
N ALA A 166 -22.36 8.58 -6.03
CA ALA A 166 -21.70 8.73 -4.74
C ALA A 166 -20.26 9.25 -4.83
N THR A 167 -19.80 9.88 -3.75
CA THR A 167 -18.39 10.16 -3.50
C THR A 167 -18.03 9.65 -2.11
N PHE A 168 -16.99 8.85 -2.02
CA PHE A 168 -16.43 8.32 -0.79
C PHE A 168 -15.06 8.93 -0.57
N ALA A 169 -14.77 9.45 0.62
CA ALA A 169 -13.54 10.17 0.90
C ALA A 169 -12.96 9.78 2.26
N LEU A 170 -11.64 9.55 2.27
CA LEU A 170 -10.83 9.43 3.47
C LEU A 170 -9.79 10.56 3.45
N ASP A 171 -9.67 11.28 4.56
CA ASP A 171 -8.69 12.36 4.72
C ASP A 171 -8.06 12.28 6.11
N VAL A 172 -6.74 12.44 6.20
CA VAL A 172 -6.07 12.60 7.50
C VAL A 172 -5.90 14.09 7.82
N ASP A 173 -6.28 14.46 9.04
CA ASP A 173 -5.95 15.76 9.61
C ASP A 173 -4.49 15.73 10.07
N ALA A 174 -3.63 16.47 9.37
CA ALA A 174 -2.18 16.46 9.62
C ALA A 174 -1.79 17.02 11.01
N THR A 175 -2.69 17.71 11.72
CA THR A 175 -2.42 18.27 13.05
C THR A 175 -2.78 17.27 14.15
N SER A 176 -3.92 16.61 14.02
CA SER A 176 -4.44 15.68 15.04
C SER A 176 -4.11 14.22 14.76
N GLY A 177 -3.74 13.87 13.51
CA GLY A 177 -3.58 12.50 13.04
C GLY A 177 -4.90 11.75 12.85
N HIS A 178 -6.05 12.37 13.16
CA HIS A 178 -7.35 11.73 13.01
C HIS A 178 -7.71 11.56 11.54
N MET A 179 -8.34 10.43 11.23
CA MET A 179 -8.88 10.16 9.91
C MET A 179 -10.35 10.53 9.87
N HIS A 180 -10.73 11.31 8.87
CA HIS A 180 -12.11 11.60 8.54
C HIS A 180 -12.55 10.68 7.41
N VAL A 181 -13.71 10.07 7.59
CA VAL A 181 -14.35 9.21 6.61
C VAL A 181 -15.67 9.86 6.23
N GLY A 182 -15.85 10.13 4.94
CA GLY A 182 -17.01 10.84 4.40
C GLY A 182 -17.65 10.08 3.25
N GLU A 183 -18.97 10.20 3.17
CA GLU A 183 -19.79 9.69 2.07
C GLU A 183 -20.76 10.79 1.64
N THR A 184 -20.88 11.00 0.34
CA THR A 184 -21.86 11.94 -0.24
C THR A 184 -22.67 11.24 -1.31
N TRP A 185 -23.99 11.30 -1.18
CA TRP A 185 -25.00 10.66 -2.01
C TRP A 185 -26.02 11.72 -2.46
N GLY A 186 -25.84 12.28 -3.66
CA GLY A 186 -26.59 13.47 -4.08
C GLY A 186 -26.39 14.62 -3.11
N ASP A 187 -27.46 15.08 -2.46
CA ASP A 187 -27.43 16.15 -1.44
C ASP A 187 -27.17 15.64 -0.01
N ALA A 188 -27.19 14.32 0.20
CA ALA A 188 -26.97 13.73 1.52
C ALA A 188 -25.47 13.53 1.77
N THR A 189 -24.98 13.98 2.92
CA THR A 189 -23.58 13.79 3.34
C THR A 189 -23.52 13.17 4.73
N SER A 190 -22.68 12.15 4.89
CA SER A 190 -22.31 11.55 6.17
C SER A 190 -20.81 11.74 6.40
N ARG A 191 -20.41 11.99 7.65
CA ARG A 191 -19.01 12.09 8.04
C ARG A 191 -18.80 11.52 9.43
N ARG A 192 -17.78 10.69 9.58
CA ARG A 192 -17.31 10.18 10.88
C ARG A 192 -15.81 10.42 11.03
N THR A 193 -15.35 10.43 12.27
CA THR A 193 -13.93 10.58 12.60
C THR A 193 -13.46 9.33 13.31
N VAL A 194 -12.31 8.81 12.89
CA VAL A 194 -11.65 7.63 13.43
C VAL A 194 -10.33 8.06 14.02
N SER A 195 -10.08 7.66 15.27
CA SER A 195 -8.78 7.88 15.89
C SER A 195 -7.76 6.96 15.23
N CYS A 196 -6.75 7.56 14.59
CA CYS A 196 -5.59 6.86 14.08
C CYS A 196 -4.36 7.52 14.71
N PRO A 197 -3.93 7.10 15.91
CA PRO A 197 -2.71 7.65 16.47
C PRO A 197 -1.56 7.39 15.47
N PRO A 198 -0.62 8.34 15.30
CA PRO A 198 0.57 8.07 14.50
C PRO A 198 1.26 6.85 15.10
N LEU A 199 1.41 5.80 14.30
CA LEU A 199 2.17 4.63 14.69
C LEU A 199 3.65 4.98 14.57
N ASP A 200 4.37 4.94 15.69
CA ASP A 200 5.83 4.99 15.64
C ASP A 200 6.39 3.67 15.09
N ASP A 201 7.63 3.68 14.63
CA ASP A 201 8.23 2.51 13.98
C ASP A 201 8.31 1.31 14.94
N ALA A 202 8.44 1.56 16.25
CA ALA A 202 8.44 0.51 17.26
C ALA A 202 7.08 -0.21 17.37
N SER A 203 5.98 0.55 17.30
CA SER A 203 4.62 0.00 17.30
C SER A 203 4.33 -0.73 15.98
N LEU A 204 4.75 -0.17 14.84
CA LEU A 204 4.61 -0.83 13.53
C LEU A 204 5.39 -2.14 13.49
N PHE A 205 6.61 -2.15 14.02
CA PHE A 205 7.41 -3.37 14.10
C PHE A 205 6.78 -4.39 15.05
N GLY A 206 6.25 -3.96 16.21
CA GLY A 206 5.51 -4.83 17.13
C GLY A 206 4.28 -5.46 16.47
N ASP A 207 3.43 -4.66 15.82
CA ASP A 207 2.25 -5.12 15.10
C ASP A 207 2.63 -6.10 13.97
N ALA A 208 3.73 -5.82 13.28
CA ALA A 208 4.22 -6.66 12.18
C ALA A 208 4.95 -7.93 12.66
N LEU A 209 5.32 -8.03 13.94
CA LEU A 209 5.75 -9.27 14.58
C LEU A 209 4.56 -10.11 15.05
N ASP A 210 3.51 -9.45 15.56
CA ASP A 210 2.32 -10.10 16.11
C ASP A 210 1.30 -10.50 15.04
N GLY A 211 1.35 -9.87 13.86
CA GLY A 211 0.39 -10.01 12.77
C GLY A 211 0.95 -10.68 11.52
N GLY A 212 0.09 -11.41 10.81
CA GLY A 212 0.36 -11.94 9.48
C GLY A 212 -0.53 -11.27 8.45
N ASP A 213 -0.07 -10.17 7.83
CA ASP A 213 -0.66 -9.74 6.56
C ASP A 213 -0.40 -10.83 5.51
N GLU A 214 -1.40 -11.13 4.67
CA GLU A 214 -1.27 -12.14 3.63
C GLU A 214 -0.27 -11.66 2.56
N PRO A 215 0.88 -12.34 2.39
CA PRO A 215 1.96 -11.85 1.53
C PRO A 215 1.53 -11.62 0.07
N SER A 216 0.58 -12.43 -0.42
CA SER A 216 0.02 -12.32 -1.78
C SER A 216 -0.60 -10.95 -2.05
N VAL A 217 -1.34 -10.39 -1.09
CA VAL A 217 -2.05 -9.12 -1.22
C VAL A 217 -1.06 -7.95 -1.33
N PHE A 218 0.00 -8.01 -0.53
CA PHE A 218 1.08 -7.04 -0.60
C PHE A 218 1.78 -7.10 -1.96
N ILE A 219 2.15 -8.29 -2.44
CA ILE A 219 2.82 -8.40 -3.74
C ILE A 219 1.93 -7.96 -4.90
N ASP A 220 0.64 -8.31 -4.88
CA ASP A 220 -0.31 -7.83 -5.88
C ASP A 220 -0.39 -6.30 -5.90
N ALA A 221 -0.37 -5.66 -4.72
CA ALA A 221 -0.34 -4.22 -4.61
C ALA A 221 0.97 -3.61 -5.15
N VAL A 222 2.12 -4.21 -4.82
CA VAL A 222 3.43 -3.79 -5.36
C VAL A 222 3.45 -3.92 -6.89
N ASN A 223 3.00 -5.04 -7.44
CA ASN A 223 3.01 -5.27 -8.90
C ASN A 223 2.11 -4.28 -9.65
N ALA A 224 0.94 -3.96 -9.10
CA ALA A 224 0.09 -2.91 -9.64
C ALA A 224 0.75 -1.53 -9.52
N ALA A 225 1.39 -1.21 -8.39
CA ALA A 225 2.11 0.04 -8.19
C ALA A 225 3.29 0.21 -9.17
N LEU A 226 4.08 -0.85 -9.38
CA LEU A 226 5.15 -0.89 -10.37
C LEU A 226 4.60 -0.62 -11.78
N SER A 227 3.49 -1.27 -12.13
CA SER A 227 2.84 -1.07 -13.43
C SER A 227 2.36 0.38 -13.62
N LEU A 228 1.82 1.02 -12.57
CA LEU A 228 1.42 2.44 -12.59
C LEU A 228 2.61 3.39 -12.81
N LEU A 229 3.81 2.98 -12.39
CA LEU A 229 5.07 3.70 -12.61
C LEU A 229 5.74 3.34 -13.94
N GLY A 230 5.10 2.51 -14.78
CA GLY A 230 5.67 2.02 -16.03
C GLY A 230 6.85 1.06 -15.84
N ARG A 231 6.96 0.44 -14.66
CA ARG A 231 7.97 -0.58 -14.34
C ARG A 231 7.40 -1.98 -14.57
N THR A 232 8.28 -2.94 -14.78
CA THR A 232 7.91 -4.35 -14.97
C THR A 232 7.45 -4.96 -13.65
N PRO A 233 6.29 -5.65 -13.60
CA PRO A 233 5.88 -6.44 -12.44
C PRO A 233 6.90 -7.53 -12.11
N LEU A 234 6.98 -7.88 -10.84
CA LEU A 234 7.89 -8.89 -10.30
C LEU A 234 7.20 -10.26 -10.30
N GLU A 235 7.94 -11.29 -10.70
CA GLU A 235 7.49 -12.68 -10.54
C GLU A 235 7.70 -13.12 -9.08
N VAL A 236 6.66 -13.67 -8.45
CA VAL A 236 6.79 -14.31 -7.15
C VAL A 236 7.18 -15.76 -7.36
N THR A 237 8.44 -16.08 -7.12
CA THR A 237 8.90 -17.47 -7.02
C THR A 237 9.09 -17.82 -5.55
N GLY A 238 8.08 -18.45 -4.93
CA GLY A 238 8.24 -18.95 -3.56
C GLY A 238 6.92 -19.37 -2.92
N THR A 239 6.62 -20.67 -2.94
CA THR A 239 5.82 -21.27 -1.86
C THR A 239 6.69 -21.25 -0.61
N PRO A 240 6.21 -20.70 0.53
CA PRO A 240 6.99 -20.64 1.75
C PRO A 240 7.41 -22.04 2.19
N ARG A 241 8.62 -22.15 2.74
CA ARG A 241 9.10 -23.35 3.43
C ARG A 241 8.05 -23.82 4.43
N PRO A 242 7.66 -25.11 4.45
CA PRO A 242 6.84 -25.60 5.54
C PRO A 242 7.62 -25.40 6.86
N PRO A 243 6.95 -25.01 7.95
CA PRO A 243 7.61 -24.88 9.25
C PRO A 243 8.29 -26.22 9.59
N ALA A 244 9.54 -26.12 10.07
CA ALA A 244 10.36 -27.27 10.46
C ALA A 244 9.77 -28.05 11.65
#